data_AF-A0ABD3B812-F1
#
_entry.id   AF-A0ABD3B812-F1
#
_cell.length_a   1.000
_cell.length_b   1.000
_cell.length_c   1.000
_cell.angle_alpha   90.00
_cell.angle_beta   90.00
_cell.angle_gamma   90.00
#
_symmetry.space_group_name_H-M   'P 1'
#
loop_
_entity.id
_entity.type
_entity.pdbx_description
1 polymer ?
#
loop_
_entity_poly.entity_id
_entity_poly.type
_entity_poly.pdbx_seq_one_letter_code
_entity_poly.pdbx_strand_id
1 'polypeptide(L)'
;MYSFKKHLVTASYVDDSMSKLDELAKSSNVTILCEMGLDPGIDHMMAMKMINQAHARGGKIKSFTSYCGGLPSPDAANNPLAYKFSWNPAGAIRAGRNPAMYKYNGEIVHVDGDKLYDSASKLRLPDFPAFALECLPNRNSLVYGDLYGIENEASTIFRGTLRYEGFGEIMGTLARIGFFNTEETSILKNEIRPTYRTFLSTLLGCHTEDLAEPIIGEQWIADRIVALGVSKDRAAAAVNTAKTIVFLRLHEKAETPTSCQCAFDVTCLRMEERLAYTGTEKDMVLLHHEVEVEFSDGQPTEKHRATLLEFGSCEGLRPCTAMALTVGIPAAIGTLLLLGNNVKAKGVIRPLDPEIYEPALEIIEAYGLKLLEKID
;
A
#
# COMPACT_ATOMS: atom_id res chain seq x y z
N MET A 1 -1.28 -23.23 19.31
CA MET A 1 -2.52 -22.45 19.49
C MET A 1 -3.74 -23.37 19.61
N TYR A 2 -4.01 -24.25 18.64
CA TYR A 2 -5.06 -25.29 18.75
C TYR A 2 -4.81 -26.31 19.86
N SER A 3 -3.55 -26.65 20.11
CA SER A 3 -3.12 -27.44 21.28
C SER A 3 -3.61 -26.86 22.61
N PHE A 4 -3.86 -25.56 22.66
CA PHE A 4 -4.33 -24.82 23.84
C PHE A 4 -5.82 -24.44 23.76
N LYS A 5 -6.52 -24.77 22.67
CA LYS A 5 -7.92 -24.43 22.40
C LYS A 5 -8.23 -22.94 22.62
N LYS A 6 -7.40 -22.05 22.07
CA LYS A 6 -7.53 -20.59 22.18
C LYS A 6 -7.82 -19.95 20.83
N HIS A 7 -8.67 -18.94 20.86
CA HIS A 7 -8.96 -18.04 19.75
C HIS A 7 -7.72 -17.25 19.31
N LEU A 8 -7.73 -16.78 18.05
CA LEU A 8 -6.72 -15.91 17.48
C LEU A 8 -7.39 -14.74 16.75
N VAL A 9 -6.79 -13.57 16.86
CA VAL A 9 -7.08 -12.42 16.00
C VAL A 9 -5.80 -11.99 15.30
N THR A 10 -5.85 -11.74 14.00
CA THR A 10 -4.71 -11.19 13.24
C THR A 10 -5.16 -10.06 12.32
N ALA A 11 -4.26 -9.12 12.05
CA ALA A 11 -4.44 -8.07 11.05
C ALA A 11 -3.74 -8.44 9.71
N SER A 12 -3.64 -9.73 9.41
CA SER A 12 -2.89 -10.24 8.26
C SER A 12 -3.79 -11.03 7.32
N TYR A 13 -3.42 -11.08 6.05
CA TYR A 13 -4.09 -11.89 5.03
C TYR A 13 -4.16 -13.36 5.42
N VAL A 14 -5.25 -14.01 5.05
CA VAL A 14 -5.37 -15.46 5.08
C VAL A 14 -4.64 -16.03 3.86
N ASP A 15 -3.41 -16.50 4.07
CA ASP A 15 -2.63 -17.22 3.05
C ASP A 15 -2.95 -18.72 3.04
N ASP A 16 -2.27 -19.48 2.15
CA ASP A 16 -2.43 -20.93 2.02
C ASP A 16 -2.09 -21.67 3.33
N SER A 17 -1.15 -21.15 4.12
CA SER A 17 -0.74 -21.77 5.38
C SER A 17 -1.82 -21.59 6.44
N MET A 18 -2.42 -20.40 6.50
CA MET A 18 -3.51 -20.08 7.41
C MET A 18 -4.78 -20.83 7.03
N SER A 19 -5.11 -20.89 5.74
CA SER A 19 -6.30 -21.58 5.22
C SER A 19 -6.32 -23.07 5.57
N LYS A 20 -5.16 -23.74 5.56
CA LYS A 20 -5.03 -25.17 5.93
C LYS A 20 -5.40 -25.47 7.38
N LEU A 21 -5.52 -24.44 8.23
CA LEU A 21 -5.85 -24.60 9.63
C LEU A 21 -7.35 -24.56 9.91
N ASP A 22 -8.19 -24.31 8.90
CA ASP A 22 -9.62 -24.11 9.05
C ASP A 22 -10.35 -25.32 9.69
N GLU A 23 -10.18 -26.52 9.14
CA GLU A 23 -10.79 -27.74 9.68
C GLU A 23 -10.27 -28.09 11.09
N LEU A 24 -9.01 -27.80 11.35
CA LEU A 24 -8.42 -27.98 12.69
C LEU A 24 -9.00 -26.98 13.70
N ALA A 25 -9.22 -25.73 13.28
CA ALA A 25 -9.84 -24.70 14.09
C ALA A 25 -11.31 -25.06 14.41
N LYS A 26 -12.08 -25.48 13.40
CA LYS A 26 -13.47 -25.94 13.54
C LYS A 26 -13.59 -27.11 14.50
N SER A 27 -12.82 -28.17 14.29
CA SER A 27 -12.82 -29.37 15.15
C SER A 27 -12.39 -29.08 16.59
N SER A 28 -11.58 -28.05 16.80
CA SER A 28 -11.17 -27.58 18.12
C SER A 28 -12.15 -26.60 18.77
N ASN A 29 -13.26 -26.27 18.10
CA ASN A 29 -14.21 -25.22 18.49
C ASN A 29 -13.54 -23.84 18.69
N VAL A 30 -12.58 -23.52 17.82
CA VAL A 30 -11.78 -22.30 17.86
C VAL A 30 -12.08 -21.44 16.63
N THR A 31 -12.29 -20.15 16.87
CA THR A 31 -12.29 -19.10 15.85
C THR A 31 -10.91 -18.47 15.68
N ILE A 32 -10.49 -18.30 14.44
CA ILE A 32 -9.34 -17.52 14.01
C ILE A 32 -9.83 -16.42 13.10
N LEU A 33 -9.94 -15.23 13.66
CA LEU A 33 -10.41 -14.06 12.97
C LEU A 33 -9.22 -13.30 12.38
N CYS A 34 -8.97 -13.52 11.10
CA CYS A 34 -7.91 -12.84 10.36
C CYS A 34 -8.41 -11.52 9.77
N GLU A 35 -7.50 -10.80 9.10
CA GLU A 35 -7.85 -9.63 8.31
C GLU A 35 -8.60 -8.55 9.14
N MET A 36 -8.27 -8.41 10.43
CA MET A 36 -8.80 -7.34 11.30
C MET A 36 -7.82 -6.17 11.41
N GLY A 37 -7.47 -5.56 10.28
CA GLY A 37 -6.62 -4.37 10.20
C GLY A 37 -7.30 -3.24 9.42
N LEU A 38 -6.49 -2.46 8.68
CA LEU A 38 -6.97 -1.43 7.75
C LEU A 38 -7.29 -2.01 6.37
N ASP A 39 -6.26 -2.56 5.74
CA ASP A 39 -6.27 -3.22 4.42
C ASP A 39 -5.24 -4.36 4.51
N PRO A 40 -5.67 -5.59 4.87
CA PRO A 40 -7.05 -6.05 4.96
C PRO A 40 -7.72 -5.80 6.34
N GLY A 41 -8.97 -5.33 6.32
CA GLY A 41 -9.91 -5.25 7.45
C GLY A 41 -11.02 -4.23 7.28
N ILE A 42 -10.78 -2.96 7.63
CA ILE A 42 -11.78 -1.89 7.44
C ILE A 42 -12.26 -1.85 5.98
N ASP A 43 -11.37 -2.08 5.02
CA ASP A 43 -11.71 -2.18 3.61
C ASP A 43 -12.77 -3.27 3.32
N HIS A 44 -12.61 -4.48 3.87
CA HIS A 44 -13.59 -5.55 3.76
C HIS A 44 -14.94 -5.17 4.39
N MET A 45 -14.90 -4.63 5.61
CA MET A 45 -16.09 -4.29 6.36
C MET A 45 -16.93 -3.23 5.63
N MET A 46 -16.28 -2.17 5.15
CA MET A 46 -16.93 -1.12 4.35
C MET A 46 -17.47 -1.68 3.03
N ALA A 47 -16.69 -2.51 2.32
CA ALA A 47 -17.11 -3.10 1.05
C ALA A 47 -18.35 -3.99 1.22
N MET A 48 -18.33 -4.90 2.18
CA MET A 48 -19.45 -5.83 2.44
C MET A 48 -20.71 -5.10 2.90
N LYS A 49 -20.58 -4.04 3.72
CA LYS A 49 -21.73 -3.20 4.09
C LYS A 49 -22.40 -2.61 2.85
N MET A 50 -21.65 -1.99 1.95
CA MET A 50 -22.19 -1.39 0.71
C MET A 50 -22.82 -2.44 -0.21
N ILE A 51 -22.13 -3.57 -0.41
CA ILE A 51 -22.58 -4.65 -1.29
C ILE A 51 -23.88 -5.28 -0.76
N ASN A 52 -23.91 -5.63 0.53
CA ASN A 52 -25.09 -6.25 1.14
C ASN A 52 -26.29 -5.29 1.14
N GLN A 53 -26.08 -3.98 1.36
CA GLN A 53 -27.15 -2.98 1.28
C GLN A 53 -27.70 -2.83 -0.15
N ALA A 54 -26.84 -2.86 -1.16
CA ALA A 54 -27.25 -2.82 -2.56
C ALA A 54 -28.06 -4.08 -2.95
N HIS A 55 -27.55 -5.27 -2.60
CA HIS A 55 -28.22 -6.54 -2.84
C HIS A 55 -29.57 -6.65 -2.11
N ALA A 56 -29.66 -6.16 -0.86
CA ALA A 56 -30.91 -6.13 -0.11
C ALA A 56 -32.00 -5.27 -0.78
N ARG A 57 -31.60 -4.28 -1.58
CA ARG A 57 -32.49 -3.44 -2.40
C ARG A 57 -32.75 -4.02 -3.79
N GLY A 58 -32.26 -5.22 -4.09
CA GLY A 58 -32.37 -5.87 -5.40
C GLY A 58 -31.44 -5.30 -6.47
N GLY A 59 -30.43 -4.49 -6.08
CA GLY A 59 -29.41 -3.99 -6.98
C GLY A 59 -28.35 -5.05 -7.28
N LYS A 60 -27.65 -4.90 -8.41
CA LYS A 60 -26.47 -5.68 -8.80
C LYS A 60 -25.25 -4.80 -8.82
N ILE A 61 -24.11 -5.32 -8.35
CA ILE A 61 -22.85 -4.60 -8.37
C ILE A 61 -22.28 -4.65 -9.79
N LYS A 62 -22.29 -3.51 -10.48
CA LYS A 62 -21.73 -3.37 -11.83
C LYS A 62 -20.22 -3.13 -11.80
N SER A 63 -19.75 -2.37 -10.81
CA SER A 63 -18.34 -1.99 -10.64
C SER A 63 -18.01 -1.90 -9.16
N PHE A 64 -16.89 -2.48 -8.76
CA PHE A 64 -16.27 -2.32 -7.45
C PHE A 64 -14.84 -1.84 -7.63
N THR A 65 -14.53 -0.66 -7.08
CA THR A 65 -13.17 -0.13 -7.02
C THR A 65 -12.82 0.26 -5.60
N SER A 66 -11.62 -0.11 -5.15
CA SER A 66 -11.12 0.16 -3.82
C SER A 66 -9.70 0.70 -3.86
N TYR A 67 -9.46 1.77 -3.12
CA TYR A 67 -8.17 2.44 -3.05
C TYR A 67 -7.77 2.62 -1.59
N CYS A 68 -6.55 2.22 -1.23
CA CYS A 68 -6.01 2.45 0.12
C CYS A 68 -4.58 2.98 0.08
N GLY A 69 -4.24 3.93 0.95
CA GLY A 69 -2.87 4.37 1.14
C GLY A 69 -2.60 4.91 2.54
N GLY A 70 -1.52 4.41 3.15
CA GLY A 70 -0.82 5.08 4.23
C GLY A 70 0.25 6.01 3.66
N LEU A 71 0.10 7.31 3.89
CA LEU A 71 0.86 8.39 3.28
C LEU A 71 1.31 9.38 4.37
N PRO A 72 2.32 10.23 4.11
CA PRO A 72 2.47 11.44 4.92
C PRO A 72 1.23 12.34 4.77
N SER A 73 0.90 13.11 5.80
CA SER A 73 -0.05 14.21 5.64
C SER A 73 0.45 15.21 4.57
N PRO A 74 -0.42 16.00 3.92
CA PRO A 74 0.00 16.90 2.84
C PRO A 74 1.12 17.87 3.24
N ASP A 75 1.15 18.35 4.48
CA ASP A 75 2.21 19.21 5.04
C ASP A 75 3.51 18.44 5.36
N ALA A 76 3.43 17.14 5.64
CA ALA A 76 4.56 16.25 5.84
C ALA A 76 5.07 15.58 4.55
N ALA A 77 4.38 15.74 3.41
CA ALA A 77 4.79 15.25 2.09
C ALA A 77 5.91 16.12 1.47
N ASN A 78 6.92 16.44 2.27
CA ASN A 78 7.92 17.49 2.04
C ASN A 78 9.25 16.97 1.47
N ASN A 79 9.20 15.90 0.67
CA ASN A 79 10.37 15.32 0.02
C ASN A 79 10.07 14.97 -1.45
N PRO A 80 11.10 14.76 -2.29
CA PRO A 80 10.90 14.53 -3.73
C PRO A 80 10.03 13.32 -4.08
N LEU A 81 9.94 12.31 -3.20
CA LEU A 81 9.11 11.12 -3.39
C LEU A 81 7.68 11.31 -2.83
N ALA A 82 7.43 12.42 -2.11
CA ALA A 82 6.22 12.69 -1.35
C ALA A 82 5.79 11.49 -0.48
N TYR A 83 6.75 10.73 0.04
CA TYR A 83 6.48 9.52 0.81
C TYR A 83 7.36 9.43 2.05
N LYS A 84 6.84 8.80 3.11
CA LYS A 84 7.59 8.49 4.32
C LYS A 84 7.22 7.09 4.81
N PHE A 85 8.19 6.40 5.40
CA PHE A 85 8.00 5.05 5.89
C PHE A 85 7.54 5.06 7.34
N SER A 86 6.36 4.49 7.57
CA SER A 86 5.85 4.12 8.90
C SER A 86 6.10 2.63 9.23
N TRP A 87 6.79 1.91 8.32
CA TRP A 87 7.08 0.48 8.37
C TRP A 87 8.31 0.17 7.50
N ASN A 88 8.79 -1.06 7.51
CA ASN A 88 10.05 -1.45 6.85
C ASN A 88 10.06 -1.14 5.33
N PRO A 89 11.00 -0.28 4.83
CA PRO A 89 11.10 0.06 3.40
C PRO A 89 11.25 -1.15 2.48
N ALA A 90 11.92 -2.21 2.93
CA ALA A 90 12.12 -3.41 2.13
C ALA A 90 10.79 -4.07 1.74
N GLY A 91 9.83 -4.08 2.67
CA GLY A 91 8.50 -4.61 2.39
C GLY A 91 7.74 -3.74 1.38
N ALA A 92 7.90 -2.42 1.46
CA ALA A 92 7.25 -1.46 0.56
C ALA A 92 7.78 -1.53 -0.87
N ILE A 93 9.10 -1.62 -1.02
CA ILE A 93 9.74 -1.76 -2.34
C ILE A 93 9.38 -3.11 -2.96
N ARG A 94 9.38 -4.20 -2.18
CA ARG A 94 8.92 -5.52 -2.66
C ARG A 94 7.46 -5.50 -3.07
N ALA A 95 6.59 -4.85 -2.29
CA ALA A 95 5.19 -4.70 -2.64
C ALA A 95 5.00 -3.95 -3.97
N GLY A 96 5.81 -2.93 -4.21
CA GLY A 96 5.85 -2.19 -5.48
C GLY A 96 6.39 -2.97 -6.69
N ARG A 97 6.73 -4.26 -6.53
CA ARG A 97 7.14 -5.18 -7.59
C ARG A 97 6.30 -6.45 -7.66
N ASN A 98 5.20 -6.51 -6.92
CA ASN A 98 4.27 -7.64 -7.04
C ASN A 98 3.48 -7.53 -8.35
N PRO A 99 3.27 -8.64 -9.07
CA PRO A 99 2.34 -8.62 -10.20
C PRO A 99 0.93 -8.30 -9.71
N ALA A 100 0.15 -7.66 -10.57
CA ALA A 100 -1.25 -7.35 -10.31
C ALA A 100 -2.17 -7.91 -11.39
N MET A 101 -3.40 -8.24 -10.99
CA MET A 101 -4.43 -8.76 -11.88
C MET A 101 -5.79 -8.22 -11.43
N TYR A 102 -6.59 -7.71 -12.35
CA TYR A 102 -7.91 -7.15 -12.02
C TYR A 102 -8.86 -7.25 -13.20
N LYS A 103 -10.16 -7.06 -12.95
CA LYS A 103 -11.19 -7.01 -13.99
C LYS A 103 -11.56 -5.55 -14.23
N TYR A 104 -11.60 -5.09 -15.47
CA TYR A 104 -11.98 -3.73 -15.81
C TYR A 104 -12.82 -3.73 -17.09
N ASN A 105 -14.06 -3.24 -17.00
CA ASN A 105 -15.03 -3.22 -18.10
C ASN A 105 -15.20 -4.56 -18.82
N GLY A 106 -15.18 -5.66 -18.06
CA GLY A 106 -15.35 -7.04 -18.56
C GLY A 106 -14.05 -7.74 -18.95
N GLU A 107 -12.93 -7.03 -19.05
CA GLU A 107 -11.63 -7.59 -19.45
C GLU A 107 -10.75 -7.86 -18.24
N ILE A 108 -10.00 -8.98 -18.27
CA ILE A 108 -8.97 -9.25 -17.27
C ILE A 108 -7.68 -8.56 -17.70
N VAL A 109 -7.19 -7.65 -16.86
CA VAL A 109 -5.94 -6.93 -17.05
C VAL A 109 -4.86 -7.55 -16.18
N HIS A 110 -3.70 -7.79 -16.79
CA HIS A 110 -2.49 -8.29 -16.13
C HIS A 110 -1.41 -7.21 -16.14
N VAL A 111 -0.80 -6.98 -14.98
CA VAL A 111 0.35 -6.09 -14.83
C VAL A 111 1.52 -6.89 -14.27
N ASP A 112 2.57 -7.01 -15.06
CA ASP A 112 3.81 -7.66 -14.62
C ASP A 112 4.44 -6.88 -13.46
N GLY A 113 5.06 -7.58 -12.51
CA GLY A 113 5.63 -6.95 -11.32
C GLY A 113 6.74 -5.94 -11.61
N ASP A 114 7.52 -6.14 -12.67
CA ASP A 114 8.55 -5.21 -13.14
C ASP A 114 7.96 -3.94 -13.78
N LYS A 115 6.70 -3.97 -14.21
CA LYS A 115 5.96 -2.84 -14.78
C LYS A 115 4.98 -2.18 -13.81
N LEU A 116 4.89 -2.66 -12.56
CA LEU A 116 3.90 -2.15 -11.61
C LEU A 116 4.03 -0.64 -11.37
N TYR A 117 5.25 -0.12 -11.14
CA TYR A 117 5.47 1.32 -10.99
C TYR A 117 5.09 2.11 -12.25
N ASP A 118 5.30 1.53 -13.43
CA ASP A 118 4.94 2.17 -14.70
C ASP A 118 3.45 2.12 -15.01
N SER A 119 2.69 1.28 -14.30
CA SER A 119 1.23 1.21 -14.41
C SER A 119 0.50 2.26 -13.58
N ALA A 120 1.23 3.08 -12.81
CA ALA A 120 0.66 4.13 -11.99
C ALA A 120 -0.21 5.07 -12.83
N SER A 121 -1.46 5.25 -12.42
CA SER A 121 -2.41 6.14 -13.10
C SER A 121 -2.81 7.29 -12.18
N LYS A 122 -2.95 8.50 -12.74
CA LYS A 122 -3.38 9.65 -11.95
C LYS A 122 -4.80 9.42 -11.45
N LEU A 123 -5.02 9.75 -10.18
CA LEU A 123 -6.33 9.65 -9.55
C LEU A 123 -6.69 11.01 -8.94
N ARG A 124 -7.94 11.42 -9.17
CA ARG A 124 -8.53 12.57 -8.51
C ARG A 124 -9.86 12.12 -7.94
N LEU A 125 -9.95 12.14 -6.62
CA LEU A 125 -11.20 11.83 -5.93
C LEU A 125 -12.05 13.11 -5.89
N PRO A 126 -13.31 13.08 -6.34
CA PRO A 126 -14.16 14.27 -6.40
C PRO A 126 -14.31 14.99 -5.06
N ASP A 127 -14.39 14.23 -3.97
CA ASP A 127 -14.56 14.76 -2.61
C ASP A 127 -13.25 15.30 -2.02
N PHE A 128 -12.12 15.05 -2.69
CA PHE A 128 -10.76 15.45 -2.27
C PHE A 128 -9.99 16.10 -3.43
N PRO A 129 -10.50 17.19 -4.04
CA PRO A 129 -9.95 17.74 -5.27
C PRO A 129 -8.53 18.32 -5.11
N ALA A 130 -8.14 18.67 -3.88
CA ALA A 130 -6.79 19.14 -3.56
C ALA A 130 -5.73 18.03 -3.53
N PHE A 131 -6.14 16.77 -3.41
CA PHE A 131 -5.20 15.65 -3.33
C PHE A 131 -4.72 15.23 -4.72
N ALA A 132 -3.44 15.47 -4.98
CA ALA A 132 -2.76 15.00 -6.18
C ALA A 132 -2.31 13.54 -6.00
N LEU A 133 -3.23 12.60 -6.25
CA LEU A 133 -2.99 11.17 -6.08
C LEU A 133 -2.65 10.48 -7.40
N GLU A 134 -2.05 9.31 -7.25
CA GLU A 134 -1.95 8.26 -8.25
C GLU A 134 -2.27 6.90 -7.61
N CYS A 135 -2.60 5.94 -8.44
CA CYS A 135 -2.98 4.60 -8.05
C CYS A 135 -2.09 3.56 -8.74
N LEU A 136 -1.58 2.61 -7.95
CA LEU A 136 -0.94 1.40 -8.46
C LEU A 136 -1.86 0.19 -8.22
N PRO A 137 -2.16 -0.65 -9.22
CA PRO A 137 -2.91 -1.89 -9.00
C PRO A 137 -2.26 -2.77 -7.93
N ASN A 138 -3.08 -3.37 -7.06
CA ASN A 138 -2.58 -4.12 -5.89
C ASN A 138 -2.90 -5.61 -6.00
N ARG A 139 -1.86 -6.44 -6.22
CA ARG A 139 -1.94 -7.91 -6.24
C ARG A 139 -3.11 -8.41 -7.12
N ASN A 140 -3.70 -9.55 -6.78
CA ASN A 140 -4.85 -10.10 -7.49
C ASN A 140 -6.15 -9.55 -6.88
N SER A 141 -6.87 -8.71 -7.63
CA SER A 141 -8.19 -8.20 -7.27
C SER A 141 -9.33 -9.19 -7.58
N LEU A 142 -9.11 -10.18 -8.45
CA LEU A 142 -10.18 -11.11 -8.87
C LEU A 142 -10.69 -11.95 -7.69
N VAL A 143 -9.83 -12.29 -6.73
CA VAL A 143 -10.23 -13.05 -5.53
C VAL A 143 -11.32 -12.35 -4.72
N TYR A 144 -11.45 -11.03 -4.86
CA TYR A 144 -12.47 -10.24 -4.17
C TYR A 144 -13.83 -10.33 -4.85
N GLY A 145 -13.89 -10.72 -6.13
CA GLY A 145 -15.14 -11.08 -6.79
C GLY A 145 -15.81 -12.24 -6.08
N ASP A 146 -15.06 -13.30 -5.86
CA ASP A 146 -15.51 -14.51 -5.20
C ASP A 146 -15.80 -14.24 -3.71
N LEU A 147 -14.86 -13.59 -3.00
CA LEU A 147 -15.00 -13.30 -1.56
C LEU A 147 -16.21 -12.40 -1.25
N TYR A 148 -16.53 -11.46 -2.13
CA TYR A 148 -17.67 -10.54 -1.94
C TYR A 148 -18.95 -10.97 -2.66
N GLY A 149 -18.93 -12.10 -3.38
CA GLY A 149 -20.10 -12.59 -4.10
C GLY A 149 -20.52 -11.73 -5.30
N ILE A 150 -19.57 -11.01 -5.91
CA ILE A 150 -19.82 -10.10 -7.05
C ILE A 150 -19.16 -10.55 -8.36
N GLU A 151 -18.45 -11.69 -8.36
CA GLU A 151 -17.71 -12.23 -9.52
C GLU A 151 -18.55 -12.30 -10.82
N ASN A 152 -19.83 -12.68 -10.68
CA ASN A 152 -20.74 -13.00 -11.78
C ASN A 152 -21.54 -11.79 -12.27
N GLU A 153 -21.48 -10.66 -11.57
CA GLU A 153 -22.23 -9.44 -11.91
C GLU A 153 -21.32 -8.25 -12.19
N ALA A 154 -20.20 -8.12 -11.49
CA ALA A 154 -19.31 -6.99 -11.64
C ALA A 154 -18.51 -7.10 -12.95
N SER A 155 -18.63 -6.06 -13.78
CA SER A 155 -17.78 -5.84 -14.96
C SER A 155 -16.41 -5.29 -14.57
N THR A 156 -16.29 -4.65 -13.40
CA THR A 156 -15.04 -4.09 -12.88
C THR A 156 -14.86 -4.52 -11.43
N ILE A 157 -13.69 -5.09 -11.12
CA ILE A 157 -13.26 -5.49 -9.77
C ILE A 157 -11.80 -5.07 -9.65
N PHE A 158 -11.56 -3.96 -8.95
CA PHE A 158 -10.26 -3.32 -8.87
C PHE A 158 -9.91 -2.95 -7.43
N ARG A 159 -8.69 -3.30 -7.01
CA ARG A 159 -8.07 -2.80 -5.78
C ARG A 159 -6.73 -2.17 -6.12
N GLY A 160 -6.46 -1.02 -5.52
CA GLY A 160 -5.28 -0.23 -5.79
C GLY A 160 -4.68 0.40 -4.53
N THR A 161 -3.38 0.65 -4.61
CA THR A 161 -2.63 1.36 -3.58
C THR A 161 -2.45 2.82 -3.99
N LEU A 162 -2.82 3.74 -3.09
CA LEU A 162 -2.68 5.17 -3.30
C LEU A 162 -1.25 5.64 -3.00
N ARG A 163 -0.77 6.54 -3.85
CA ARG A 163 0.45 7.34 -3.65
C ARG A 163 0.18 8.79 -4.06
N TYR A 164 1.06 9.70 -3.66
CA TYR A 164 1.06 11.04 -4.25
C TYR A 164 1.66 10.99 -5.67
N GLU A 165 1.16 11.85 -6.54
CA GLU A 165 1.55 11.90 -7.95
C GLU A 165 3.07 12.07 -8.12
N GLY A 166 3.65 11.25 -9.01
CA GLY A 166 5.08 11.23 -9.31
C GLY A 166 5.84 10.08 -8.66
N PHE A 167 5.25 9.42 -7.65
CA PHE A 167 5.88 8.31 -6.94
C PHE A 167 6.26 7.15 -7.88
N GLY A 168 5.33 6.68 -8.72
CA GLY A 168 5.53 5.57 -9.65
C GLY A 168 6.57 5.87 -10.71
N GLU A 169 6.60 7.10 -11.24
CA GLU A 169 7.61 7.53 -12.21
C GLU A 169 9.03 7.51 -11.61
N ILE A 170 9.19 8.03 -10.38
CA ILE A 170 10.46 8.03 -9.64
C ILE A 170 10.89 6.60 -9.30
N MET A 171 10.01 5.81 -8.67
CA MET A 171 10.31 4.45 -8.24
C MET A 171 10.59 3.51 -9.42
N GLY A 172 9.85 3.65 -10.53
CA GLY A 172 10.11 2.92 -11.77
C GLY A 172 11.47 3.27 -12.38
N THR A 173 11.87 4.55 -12.32
CA THR A 173 13.19 4.98 -12.80
C THR A 173 14.31 4.43 -11.90
N LEU A 174 14.15 4.49 -10.57
CA LEU A 174 15.09 3.86 -9.62
C LEU A 174 15.21 2.35 -9.86
N ALA A 175 14.10 1.66 -10.14
CA ALA A 175 14.09 0.24 -10.45
C ALA A 175 14.92 -0.07 -11.71
N ARG A 176 14.73 0.70 -12.79
CA ARG A 176 15.46 0.51 -14.06
C ARG A 176 16.95 0.86 -13.97
N ILE A 177 17.34 1.78 -13.08
CA ILE A 177 18.76 2.04 -12.77
C ILE A 177 19.39 0.86 -12.00
N GLY A 178 18.59 0.03 -11.34
CA GLY A 178 19.06 -1.14 -10.59
C GLY A 178 19.16 -0.95 -9.08
N PHE A 179 18.58 0.13 -8.52
CA PHE A 179 18.58 0.37 -7.06
C PHE A 179 17.88 -0.74 -6.27
N PHE A 180 16.98 -1.50 -6.90
CA PHE A 180 16.22 -2.57 -6.25
C PHE A 180 16.73 -3.98 -6.61
N ASN A 181 17.95 -4.08 -7.13
CA ASN A 181 18.58 -5.38 -7.42
C ASN A 181 19.07 -6.02 -6.12
N THR A 182 18.72 -7.29 -5.92
CA THR A 182 19.09 -8.09 -4.75
C THR A 182 20.32 -8.95 -4.99
N GLU A 183 20.85 -8.96 -6.20
CA GLU A 183 22.10 -9.65 -6.51
C GLU A 183 23.26 -8.97 -5.82
N GLU A 184 24.12 -9.77 -5.18
CA GLU A 184 25.28 -9.26 -4.47
C GLU A 184 26.22 -8.54 -5.44
N THR A 185 26.57 -7.29 -5.13
CA THR A 185 27.41 -6.48 -6.01
C THR A 185 28.87 -6.64 -5.60
N SER A 186 29.75 -7.01 -6.55
CA SER A 186 31.18 -7.26 -6.27
C SER A 186 31.87 -6.06 -5.59
N ILE A 187 31.48 -4.84 -5.94
CA ILE A 187 32.01 -3.61 -5.33
C ILE A 187 31.72 -3.51 -3.82
N LEU A 188 30.65 -4.13 -3.33
CA LEU A 188 30.29 -4.16 -1.91
C LEU A 188 31.03 -5.29 -1.15
N LYS A 189 31.66 -6.25 -1.84
CA LYS A 189 32.41 -7.36 -1.18
C LYS A 189 33.86 -7.04 -0.83
N ASN A 190 34.37 -5.88 -1.25
CA ASN A 190 35.74 -5.49 -1.02
C ASN A 190 36.01 -5.25 0.49
N GLU A 191 37.25 -5.54 0.93
CA GLU A 191 37.71 -5.17 2.29
C GLU A 191 37.55 -3.67 2.55
N ILE A 192 37.76 -2.86 1.50
CA ILE A 192 37.50 -1.42 1.50
C ILE A 192 36.13 -1.18 0.88
N ARG A 193 35.21 -0.66 1.69
CA ARG A 193 33.84 -0.35 1.27
C ARG A 193 33.81 0.84 0.32
N PRO A 194 33.00 0.80 -0.77
CA PRO A 194 32.85 1.96 -1.64
C PRO A 194 32.10 3.06 -0.90
N THR A 195 32.37 4.31 -1.26
CA THR A 195 31.53 5.43 -0.84
C THR A 195 30.16 5.35 -1.52
N TYR A 196 29.13 5.96 -0.93
CA TYR A 196 27.81 6.06 -1.59
C TYR A 196 27.94 6.68 -2.98
N ARG A 197 28.77 7.72 -3.11
CA ARG A 197 29.12 8.34 -4.39
C ARG A 197 29.67 7.34 -5.39
N THR A 198 30.67 6.54 -5.01
CA THR A 198 31.25 5.52 -5.87
C THR A 198 30.19 4.50 -6.29
N PHE A 199 29.37 4.04 -5.35
CA PHE A 199 28.28 3.12 -5.59
C PHE A 199 27.23 3.69 -6.57
N LEU A 200 26.80 4.93 -6.37
CA LEU A 200 25.89 5.65 -7.26
C LEU A 200 26.45 5.78 -8.68
N SER A 201 27.73 6.15 -8.80
CA SER A 201 28.41 6.25 -10.10
C SER A 201 28.44 4.91 -10.84
N THR A 202 28.65 3.79 -10.14
CA THR A 202 28.57 2.44 -10.74
C THR A 202 27.16 2.14 -11.27
N LEU A 203 26.11 2.44 -10.50
CA LEU A 203 24.72 2.25 -10.96
C LEU A 203 24.38 3.15 -12.16
N LEU A 204 24.97 4.34 -12.23
CA LEU A 204 24.79 5.26 -13.35
C LEU A 204 25.71 4.96 -14.55
N GLY A 205 26.40 3.82 -14.56
CA GLY A 205 27.26 3.40 -15.68
C GLY A 205 28.53 4.23 -15.86
N CYS A 206 28.98 4.95 -14.82
CA CYS A 206 30.20 5.76 -14.87
C CYS A 206 31.44 4.93 -14.56
N HIS A 207 32.56 5.21 -15.26
CA HIS A 207 33.85 4.60 -14.97
C HIS A 207 34.67 5.47 -14.01
N THR A 208 35.69 4.90 -13.36
CA THR A 208 36.53 5.57 -12.35
C THR A 208 37.20 6.85 -12.84
N GLU A 209 37.40 6.99 -14.16
CA GLU A 209 37.98 8.19 -14.80
C GLU A 209 37.00 9.38 -14.84
N ASP A 210 35.68 9.12 -14.80
CA ASP A 210 34.63 10.16 -14.76
C ASP A 210 34.47 10.80 -13.36
N LEU A 211 35.08 10.21 -12.33
CA LEU A 211 34.95 10.66 -10.93
C LEU A 211 35.76 11.93 -10.61
N ALA A 212 36.55 12.43 -11.56
CA ALA A 212 37.36 13.64 -11.43
C ALA A 212 36.55 14.94 -11.30
N GLU A 213 35.24 14.92 -11.61
CA GLU A 213 34.39 16.10 -11.42
C GLU A 213 34.21 16.43 -9.94
N PRO A 214 34.39 17.69 -9.52
CA PRO A 214 34.43 18.04 -8.10
C PRO A 214 33.08 17.87 -7.37
N ILE A 215 31.93 17.94 -8.06
CA ILE A 215 30.59 17.93 -7.43
C ILE A 215 29.59 17.10 -8.24
N ILE A 216 29.09 16.00 -7.66
CA ILE A 216 27.90 15.31 -8.17
C ILE A 216 26.67 16.05 -7.61
N GLY A 217 26.00 16.82 -8.47
CA GLY A 217 24.78 17.55 -8.15
C GLY A 217 23.55 16.98 -8.88
N GLU A 218 22.37 17.53 -8.58
CA GLU A 218 21.09 17.10 -9.18
C GLU A 218 21.12 17.11 -10.71
N GLN A 219 21.67 18.17 -11.32
CA GLN A 219 21.73 18.30 -12.78
C GLN A 219 22.57 17.19 -13.41
N TRP A 220 23.77 16.93 -12.87
CA TRP A 220 24.64 15.88 -13.36
C TRP A 220 23.98 14.50 -13.27
N ILE A 221 23.31 14.21 -12.14
CA ILE A 221 22.60 12.94 -11.96
C ILE A 221 21.45 12.84 -12.97
N ALA A 222 20.69 13.92 -13.17
CA ALA A 222 19.59 13.94 -14.14
C ALA A 222 20.09 13.69 -15.56
N ASP A 223 21.18 14.34 -15.98
CA ASP A 223 21.78 14.17 -17.30
C ASP A 223 22.26 12.72 -17.52
N ARG A 224 22.85 12.09 -16.48
CA ARG A 224 23.22 10.67 -16.53
C ARG A 224 21.99 9.75 -16.63
N ILE A 225 20.93 10.02 -15.89
CA ILE A 225 19.67 9.25 -15.99
C ILE A 225 19.08 9.35 -17.40
N VAL A 226 19.11 10.53 -18.01
CA VAL A 226 18.69 10.73 -19.40
C VAL A 226 19.57 9.95 -20.37
N ALA A 227 20.91 10.02 -20.20
CA ALA A 227 21.87 9.31 -21.04
C ALA A 227 21.70 7.77 -21.00
N LEU A 228 21.25 7.22 -19.86
CA LEU A 228 20.96 5.79 -19.72
C LEU A 228 19.71 5.33 -20.49
N GLY A 229 18.85 6.25 -20.96
CA GLY A 229 17.62 5.90 -21.67
C GLY A 229 16.58 5.16 -20.80
N VAL A 230 16.70 5.26 -19.47
CA VAL A 230 15.85 4.56 -18.50
C VAL A 230 14.64 5.39 -18.03
N SER A 231 14.45 6.61 -18.53
CA SER A 231 13.25 7.39 -18.28
C SER A 231 12.31 7.31 -19.50
N LYS A 232 11.03 7.01 -19.27
CA LYS A 232 10.10 6.67 -20.37
C LYS A 232 9.75 7.81 -21.32
N ASP A 233 9.79 9.07 -20.87
CA ASP A 233 9.76 10.28 -21.72
C ASP A 233 9.58 11.56 -20.88
N ARG A 234 10.61 12.01 -20.15
CA ARG A 234 10.60 13.35 -19.49
C ARG A 234 11.95 13.68 -18.89
N ALA A 235 12.48 14.84 -19.26
CA ALA A 235 13.49 15.51 -18.45
C ALA A 235 13.02 15.70 -16.99
N ALA A 236 11.71 15.91 -16.77
CA ALA A 236 11.13 16.04 -15.43
C ALA A 236 11.27 14.78 -14.56
N ALA A 237 11.09 13.58 -15.12
CA ALA A 237 11.23 12.30 -14.42
C ALA A 237 12.66 12.10 -13.93
N ALA A 238 13.62 12.36 -14.81
CA ALA A 238 15.05 12.30 -14.49
C ALA A 238 15.43 13.32 -13.41
N VAL A 239 14.91 14.55 -13.50
CA VAL A 239 15.13 15.60 -12.49
C VAL A 239 14.55 15.22 -11.13
N ASN A 240 13.31 14.73 -11.07
CA ASN A 240 12.69 14.31 -9.79
C ASN A 240 13.39 13.08 -9.18
N THR A 241 13.83 12.15 -10.04
CA THR A 241 14.63 11.00 -9.59
C THR A 241 16.00 11.45 -9.06
N ALA A 242 16.67 12.38 -9.75
CA ALA A 242 17.92 12.96 -9.29
C ALA A 242 17.79 13.68 -7.94
N LYS A 243 16.73 14.49 -7.77
CA LYS A 243 16.38 15.11 -6.48
C LYS A 243 16.18 14.06 -5.39
N THR A 244 15.51 12.95 -5.70
CA THR A 244 15.32 11.83 -4.76
C THR A 244 16.67 11.21 -4.37
N ILE A 245 17.55 10.93 -5.33
CA ILE A 245 18.89 10.37 -5.09
C ILE A 245 19.73 11.29 -4.20
N VAL A 246 19.67 12.61 -4.45
CA VAL A 246 20.35 13.62 -3.63
C VAL A 246 19.76 13.67 -2.22
N PHE A 247 18.44 13.68 -2.08
CA PHE A 247 17.74 13.68 -0.79
C PHE A 247 18.07 12.43 0.06
N LEU A 248 18.20 11.28 -0.60
CA LEU A 248 18.65 10.01 -0.02
C LEU A 248 20.16 9.96 0.30
N ARG A 249 20.90 11.04 -0.01
CA ARG A 249 22.34 11.17 0.29
C ARG A 249 23.22 10.10 -0.37
N LEU A 250 22.78 9.60 -1.52
CA LEU A 250 23.53 8.62 -2.31
C LEU A 250 24.73 9.24 -3.05
N HIS A 251 24.85 10.58 -3.06
CA HIS A 251 25.96 11.33 -3.65
C HIS A 251 27.10 11.65 -2.66
N GLU A 252 26.96 11.27 -1.38
CA GLU A 252 27.93 11.57 -0.33
C GLU A 252 29.20 10.69 -0.43
N LYS A 253 30.32 11.20 0.11
CA LYS A 253 31.60 10.48 0.17
C LYS A 253 31.75 9.56 1.39
N ALA A 254 30.68 9.37 2.17
CA ALA A 254 30.68 8.41 3.28
C ALA A 254 30.72 6.97 2.75
N GLU A 255 31.37 6.07 3.47
CA GLU A 255 31.44 4.64 3.13
C GLU A 255 30.08 3.95 3.31
N THR A 256 29.78 2.99 2.43
CA THR A 256 28.60 2.13 2.58
C THR A 256 28.80 1.13 3.74
N PRO A 257 27.79 0.89 4.59
CA PRO A 257 27.91 -0.03 5.71
C PRO A 257 28.20 -1.48 5.28
N THR A 258 28.95 -2.20 6.11
CA THR A 258 29.30 -3.62 5.90
C THR A 258 28.08 -4.54 5.96
N SER A 259 26.97 -4.10 6.55
CA SER A 259 25.70 -4.82 6.56
C SER A 259 25.03 -4.88 5.18
N CYS A 260 25.35 -3.96 4.26
CA CYS A 260 24.75 -3.92 2.93
C CYS A 260 25.52 -4.81 1.94
N GLN A 261 24.84 -5.78 1.33
CA GLN A 261 25.41 -6.76 0.39
C GLN A 261 25.00 -6.51 -1.07
N CYS A 262 23.86 -5.85 -1.29
CA CYS A 262 23.34 -5.53 -2.61
C CYS A 262 22.81 -4.10 -2.72
N ALA A 263 22.46 -3.68 -3.93
CA ALA A 263 21.89 -2.36 -4.19
C ALA A 263 20.59 -2.12 -3.42
N PHE A 264 19.77 -3.17 -3.30
CA PHE A 264 18.54 -3.14 -2.52
C PHE A 264 18.79 -2.80 -1.04
N ASP A 265 19.83 -3.36 -0.42
CA ASP A 265 20.15 -3.10 0.99
C ASP A 265 20.59 -1.64 1.20
N VAL A 266 21.48 -1.14 0.35
CA VAL A 266 21.96 0.25 0.40
C VAL A 266 20.79 1.22 0.25
N THR A 267 19.88 0.92 -0.69
CA THR A 267 18.71 1.75 -0.96
C THR A 267 17.72 1.71 0.20
N CYS A 268 17.41 0.52 0.74
CA CYS A 268 16.50 0.38 1.88
C CYS A 268 17.02 1.15 3.10
N LEU A 269 18.32 1.03 3.41
CA LEU A 269 18.94 1.76 4.51
C LEU A 269 18.81 3.27 4.33
N ARG A 270 19.16 3.80 3.15
CA ARG A 270 19.05 5.24 2.89
C ARG A 270 17.62 5.72 2.91
N MET A 271 16.68 4.92 2.43
CA MET A 271 15.26 5.24 2.51
C MET A 271 14.75 5.25 3.95
N GLU A 272 15.18 4.30 4.78
CA GLU A 272 14.85 4.25 6.21
C GLU A 272 15.36 5.49 6.95
N GLU A 273 16.62 5.86 6.73
CA GLU A 273 17.25 7.01 7.39
C GLU A 273 16.64 8.36 6.97
N ARG A 274 16.25 8.50 5.70
CA ARG A 274 15.95 9.80 5.07
C ARG A 274 14.46 10.05 4.88
N LEU A 275 13.66 9.00 4.76
CA LEU A 275 12.21 9.08 4.56
C LEU A 275 11.45 8.66 5.84
N ALA A 276 12.06 8.80 7.01
CA ALA A 276 11.38 8.64 8.29
C ALA A 276 10.57 9.90 8.66
N TYR A 277 9.50 9.71 9.44
CA TYR A 277 8.78 10.81 10.09
C TYR A 277 9.64 11.43 11.20
N THR A 278 9.59 12.76 11.29
CA THR A 278 10.06 13.48 12.49
C THR A 278 8.98 13.43 13.58
N GLY A 279 9.34 13.76 14.82
CA GLY A 279 8.40 13.72 15.96
C GLY A 279 7.22 14.71 15.87
N THR A 280 7.22 15.63 14.90
CA THR A 280 6.17 16.63 14.70
C THR A 280 5.32 16.38 13.46
N GLU A 281 5.70 15.43 12.60
CA GLU A 281 5.00 15.15 11.35
C GLU A 281 3.96 14.06 11.49
N LYS A 282 2.86 14.21 10.76
CA LYS A 282 1.72 13.29 10.81
C LYS A 282 1.73 12.39 9.60
N ASP A 283 1.33 11.14 9.78
CA ASP A 283 0.86 10.31 8.67
C ASP A 283 -0.63 10.54 8.43
N MET A 284 -1.11 9.92 7.37
CA MET A 284 -2.48 9.97 6.90
C MET A 284 -2.85 8.61 6.31
N VAL A 285 -4.04 8.15 6.61
CA VAL A 285 -4.66 7.00 5.94
C VAL A 285 -5.82 7.52 5.11
N LEU A 286 -5.83 7.14 3.84
CA LEU A 286 -6.97 7.34 2.94
C LEU A 286 -7.39 5.99 2.38
N LEU A 287 -8.60 5.56 2.72
CA LEU A 287 -9.29 4.39 2.19
C LEU A 287 -10.58 4.87 1.52
N HIS A 288 -10.77 4.50 0.26
CA HIS A 288 -11.89 4.96 -0.55
C HIS A 288 -12.42 3.82 -1.42
N HIS A 289 -13.72 3.56 -1.31
CA HIS A 289 -14.44 2.64 -2.19
C HIS A 289 -15.39 3.42 -3.09
N GLU A 290 -15.49 2.99 -4.34
CA GLU A 290 -16.59 3.36 -5.24
C GLU A 290 -17.27 2.09 -5.76
N VAL A 291 -18.59 2.05 -5.62
CA VAL A 291 -19.45 0.93 -6.05
C VAL A 291 -20.54 1.48 -6.97
N GLU A 292 -20.64 0.96 -8.18
CA GLU A 292 -21.75 1.27 -9.09
C GLU A 292 -22.81 0.17 -8.99
N VAL A 293 -24.05 0.56 -8.71
CA VAL A 293 -25.17 -0.34 -8.50
C VAL A 293 -26.21 -0.16 -9.60
N GLU A 294 -26.55 -1.24 -10.28
CA GLU A 294 -27.58 -1.28 -11.31
C GLU A 294 -28.84 -1.99 -10.80
N PHE A 295 -30.01 -1.41 -11.05
CA PHE A 295 -31.30 -1.97 -10.66
C PHE A 295 -32.08 -2.41 -11.90
N SER A 296 -32.75 -3.56 -11.82
CA SER A 296 -33.46 -4.14 -12.97
C SER A 296 -34.81 -3.48 -13.30
N ASP A 297 -35.28 -2.55 -12.47
CA ASP A 297 -36.60 -1.92 -12.57
C ASP A 297 -36.57 -0.54 -13.26
N GLY A 298 -35.46 -0.20 -13.92
CA GLY A 298 -35.29 1.07 -14.62
C GLY A 298 -34.94 2.25 -13.71
N GLN A 299 -34.69 2.01 -12.41
CA GLN A 299 -34.05 3.01 -11.55
C GLN A 299 -32.68 3.44 -12.13
N PRO A 300 -32.27 4.71 -11.92
CA PRO A 300 -30.95 5.15 -12.34
C PRO A 300 -29.86 4.32 -11.64
N THR A 301 -28.74 4.09 -12.33
CA THR A 301 -27.54 3.54 -11.71
C THR A 301 -27.10 4.46 -10.58
N GLU A 302 -26.93 3.91 -9.39
CA GLU A 302 -26.44 4.65 -8.23
C GLU A 302 -24.93 4.48 -8.12
N LYS A 303 -24.24 5.54 -7.68
CA LYS A 303 -22.82 5.48 -7.32
C LYS A 303 -22.66 5.64 -5.82
N HIS A 304 -22.34 4.55 -5.15
CA HIS A 304 -22.09 4.53 -3.72
C HIS A 304 -20.60 4.76 -3.48
N ARG A 305 -20.28 5.64 -2.53
CA ARG A 305 -18.91 5.90 -2.09
C ARG A 305 -18.82 5.73 -0.58
N ALA A 306 -17.72 5.13 -0.12
CA ALA A 306 -17.39 5.08 1.30
C ALA A 306 -15.92 5.48 1.47
N THR A 307 -15.67 6.43 2.38
CA THR A 307 -14.33 6.98 2.61
C THR A 307 -13.97 7.01 4.08
N LEU A 308 -12.79 6.50 4.41
CA LEU A 308 -12.07 6.79 5.65
C LEU A 308 -10.88 7.69 5.33
N LEU A 309 -10.85 8.89 5.90
CA LEU A 309 -9.70 9.79 5.89
C LEU A 309 -9.30 10.09 7.33
N GLU A 310 -8.16 9.58 7.77
CA GLU A 310 -7.66 9.73 9.13
C GLU A 310 -6.26 10.32 9.13
N PHE A 311 -5.96 11.18 10.10
CA PHE A 311 -4.64 11.78 10.29
C PHE A 311 -4.04 11.34 11.63
N GLY A 312 -2.74 11.08 11.65
CA GLY A 312 -2.04 10.82 12.89
C GLY A 312 -2.07 12.04 13.83
N SER A 313 -1.89 11.78 15.13
CA SER A 313 -1.71 12.84 16.12
C SER A 313 -0.28 12.85 16.67
N CYS A 314 0.34 14.02 16.61
CA CYS A 314 1.61 14.32 17.29
C CYS A 314 1.39 14.93 18.68
N GLU A 315 0.14 15.26 19.03
CA GLU A 315 -0.24 15.97 20.25
C GLU A 315 -1.03 15.07 21.21
N GLY A 316 -0.94 15.35 22.50
CA GLY A 316 -1.66 14.62 23.56
C GLY A 316 -0.80 13.60 24.33
N LEU A 317 -1.44 12.88 25.26
CA LEU A 317 -0.79 11.95 26.18
C LEU A 317 -0.17 10.71 25.49
N ARG A 318 -0.62 10.39 24.27
CA ARG A 318 -0.11 9.28 23.45
C ARG A 318 -0.16 9.64 21.96
N PRO A 319 0.92 10.19 21.39
CA PRO A 319 1.01 10.39 19.94
C PRO A 319 0.88 9.03 19.23
N CYS A 320 0.11 8.99 18.15
CA CYS A 320 -0.20 7.77 17.42
C CYS A 320 -0.40 8.07 15.94
N THR A 321 0.10 7.19 15.08
CA THR A 321 -0.07 7.30 13.63
C THR A 321 -1.47 6.85 13.22
N ALA A 322 -2.02 7.45 12.15
CA ALA A 322 -3.27 7.00 11.54
C ALA A 322 -3.19 5.51 11.17
N MET A 323 -2.03 5.06 10.66
CA MET A 323 -1.78 3.65 10.37
C MET A 323 -1.89 2.76 11.62
N ALA A 324 -1.29 3.16 12.75
CA ALA A 324 -1.35 2.38 13.98
C ALA A 324 -2.78 2.33 14.56
N LEU A 325 -3.53 3.43 14.48
CA LEU A 325 -4.93 3.47 14.91
C LEU A 325 -5.79 2.54 14.04
N THR A 326 -5.73 2.71 12.73
CA THR A 326 -6.59 1.99 11.77
C THR A 326 -6.23 0.52 11.62
N VAL A 327 -5.06 0.07 12.07
CA VAL A 327 -4.72 -1.37 12.17
C VAL A 327 -4.99 -1.92 13.58
N GLY A 328 -4.60 -1.19 14.63
CA GLY A 328 -4.68 -1.68 16.00
C GLY A 328 -6.09 -1.70 16.56
N ILE A 329 -6.92 -0.71 16.23
CA ILE A 329 -8.30 -0.61 16.72
C ILE A 329 -9.14 -1.78 16.17
N PRO A 330 -9.17 -2.08 14.86
CA PRO A 330 -9.91 -3.25 14.37
C PRO A 330 -9.45 -4.57 14.99
N ALA A 331 -8.14 -4.77 15.19
CA ALA A 331 -7.62 -5.97 15.84
C ALA A 331 -8.10 -6.09 17.30
N ALA A 332 -8.12 -4.97 18.04
CA ALA A 332 -8.66 -4.92 19.39
C ALA A 332 -10.17 -5.20 19.42
N ILE A 333 -10.93 -4.63 18.47
CA ILE A 333 -12.36 -4.87 18.31
C ILE A 333 -12.63 -6.34 18.00
N GLY A 334 -11.91 -6.94 17.06
CA GLY A 334 -12.02 -8.38 16.77
C GLY A 334 -11.79 -9.23 18.02
N THR A 335 -10.82 -8.83 18.85
CA THR A 335 -10.57 -9.50 20.14
C THR A 335 -11.76 -9.37 21.10
N LEU A 336 -12.35 -8.18 21.21
CA LEU A 336 -13.54 -7.95 22.03
C LEU A 336 -14.74 -8.76 21.53
N LEU A 337 -14.98 -8.83 20.23
CA LEU A 337 -16.06 -9.62 19.64
C LEU A 337 -15.93 -11.12 19.93
N LEU A 338 -14.70 -11.65 19.90
CA LEU A 338 -14.45 -13.05 20.27
C LEU A 338 -14.63 -13.29 21.78
N LEU A 339 -14.20 -12.36 22.63
CA LEU A 339 -14.36 -12.47 24.09
C LEU A 339 -15.81 -12.31 24.54
N GLY A 340 -16.60 -11.49 23.84
CA GLY A 340 -18.02 -11.28 24.11
C GLY A 340 -18.93 -12.42 23.66
N ASN A 341 -18.38 -13.44 22.98
CA ASN A 341 -19.14 -14.51 22.29
C ASN A 341 -20.11 -13.97 21.23
N ASN A 342 -19.79 -12.83 20.61
CA ASN A 342 -20.59 -12.23 19.54
C ASN A 342 -20.39 -12.94 18.19
N VAL A 343 -19.27 -13.65 18.01
CA VAL A 343 -18.94 -14.39 16.78
C VAL A 343 -19.20 -15.88 16.97
N LYS A 344 -20.15 -16.42 16.18
CA LYS A 344 -20.54 -17.83 16.27
C LYS A 344 -19.68 -18.70 15.37
N ALA A 345 -19.26 -18.17 14.22
CA ALA A 345 -18.44 -18.90 13.25
C ALA A 345 -17.15 -19.45 13.88
N LYS A 346 -16.83 -20.70 13.54
CA LYS A 346 -15.59 -21.41 13.90
C LYS A 346 -14.80 -21.69 12.63
N GLY A 347 -13.49 -21.83 12.76
CA GLY A 347 -12.62 -21.91 11.60
C GLY A 347 -11.73 -20.68 11.44
N VAL A 348 -11.14 -20.58 10.25
CA VAL A 348 -10.39 -19.41 9.79
C VAL A 348 -11.35 -18.51 9.03
N ILE A 349 -11.63 -17.35 9.61
CA ILE A 349 -12.66 -16.43 9.14
C ILE A 349 -12.08 -15.03 8.90
N ARG A 350 -12.86 -14.22 8.20
CA ARG A 350 -12.59 -12.82 7.81
C ARG A 350 -13.77 -11.95 8.23
N PRO A 351 -13.64 -10.62 8.32
CA PRO A 351 -14.76 -9.74 8.68
C PRO A 351 -15.69 -9.48 7.48
N LEU A 352 -16.19 -10.56 6.85
CA LEU A 352 -17.09 -10.49 5.69
C LEU A 352 -18.56 -10.65 6.09
N ASP A 353 -18.82 -11.34 7.20
CA ASP A 353 -20.16 -11.59 7.68
C ASP A 353 -20.71 -10.40 8.49
N PRO A 354 -22.02 -10.07 8.34
CA PRO A 354 -22.66 -8.98 9.09
C PRO A 354 -22.52 -9.09 10.60
N GLU A 355 -22.51 -10.33 11.13
CA GLU A 355 -22.30 -10.58 12.57
C GLU A 355 -20.96 -10.05 13.10
N ILE A 356 -20.00 -9.78 12.21
CA ILE A 356 -18.68 -9.25 12.52
C ILE A 356 -18.57 -7.79 12.10
N TYR A 357 -18.84 -7.48 10.82
CA TYR A 357 -18.54 -6.14 10.30
C TYR A 357 -19.50 -5.08 10.84
N GLU A 358 -20.77 -5.39 11.10
CA GLU A 358 -21.72 -4.40 11.62
C GLU A 358 -21.31 -3.88 12.99
N PRO A 359 -21.14 -4.73 14.04
CA PRO A 359 -20.71 -4.24 15.34
C PRO A 359 -19.27 -3.67 15.29
N ALA A 360 -18.41 -4.17 14.40
CA ALA A 360 -17.06 -3.64 14.28
C ALA A 360 -17.05 -2.21 13.74
N LEU A 361 -17.81 -1.92 12.69
CA LEU A 361 -17.94 -0.57 12.13
C LEU A 361 -18.58 0.40 13.13
N GLU A 362 -19.61 -0.03 13.85
CA GLU A 362 -20.23 0.77 14.93
C GLU A 362 -19.22 1.18 16.01
N ILE A 363 -18.37 0.24 16.44
CA ILE A 363 -17.35 0.52 17.45
C ILE A 363 -16.22 1.41 16.88
N ILE A 364 -15.83 1.21 15.61
CA ILE A 364 -14.86 2.05 14.90
C ILE A 364 -15.34 3.51 14.88
N GLU A 365 -16.59 3.75 14.49
CA GLU A 365 -17.18 5.09 14.46
C GLU A 365 -17.33 5.67 15.87
N ALA A 366 -17.75 4.87 16.86
CA ALA A 366 -17.85 5.29 18.25
C ALA A 366 -16.47 5.66 18.87
N TYR A 367 -15.38 5.04 18.39
CA TYR A 367 -14.02 5.41 18.77
C TYR A 367 -13.56 6.73 18.14
N GLY A 368 -14.26 7.21 17.10
CA GLY A 368 -14.03 8.49 16.44
C GLY A 368 -13.42 8.41 15.04
N LEU A 369 -13.19 7.20 14.50
CA LEU A 369 -12.78 7.02 13.11
C LEU A 369 -13.99 7.22 12.20
N LYS A 370 -14.03 8.35 11.48
CA LYS A 370 -15.19 8.73 10.69
C LYS A 370 -15.23 8.00 9.35
N LEU A 371 -16.33 7.31 9.10
CA LEU A 371 -16.62 6.66 7.83
C LEU A 371 -17.65 7.50 7.08
N LEU A 372 -17.23 8.13 5.99
CA LEU A 372 -18.08 9.00 5.18
C LEU A 372 -18.72 8.19 4.06
N GLU A 373 -20.04 8.04 4.10
CA GLU A 373 -20.84 7.36 3.07
C GLU A 373 -21.62 8.37 2.23
N LYS A 374 -21.67 8.15 0.91
CA LYS A 374 -22.40 8.98 -0.04
C LYS A 374 -23.03 8.12 -1.12
N ILE A 375 -24.25 8.43 -1.52
CA ILE A 375 -24.95 7.82 -2.65
C ILE A 375 -25.31 8.96 -3.60
N ASP A 376 -24.79 8.89 -4.82
CA ASP A 376 -25.05 9.82 -5.93
C ASP A 376 -25.93 9.18 -7.02
#